data_AF-A0A7S1WTY0-F1
#
_entry.id   AF-A0A7S1WTY0-F1
#
_cell.length_a   1.000
_cell.length_b   1.000
_cell.length_c   1.000
_cell.angle_alpha   90.00
_cell.angle_beta   90.00
_cell.angle_gamma   90.00
#
_symmetry.space_group_name_H-M   'P 1'
#
loop_
_entity.id
_entity.type
_entity.pdbx_description
1 polymer ?
#
loop_
_entity_poly.entity_id
_entity_poly.type
_entity_poly.pdbx_seq_one_letter_code
_entity_poly.pdbx_strand_id
1 'polypeptide(L)'
;FFGVVYYHTSHDMPLLQPAEGCAQHGRSMSELPSWLLPRVFDTGVFGSPREVNQVAANEYTHNAGISSHVEDTTCFGANLATLSMLEPVQLTLTPAEQELSGRSGVDHGNWVKVLLEPRSLL
;
A
#
# COMPACT_ATOMS: atom_id res chain seq x y z
N PHE A 1 -21.36 -3.41 3.08
CA PHE A 1 -19.91 -3.28 3.26
C PHE A 1 -19.45 -2.20 2.32
N PHE A 2 -19.10 -1.03 2.87
CA PHE A 2 -18.58 0.10 2.10
C PHE A 2 -17.08 0.17 2.38
N GLY A 3 -16.31 -0.65 1.67
CA GLY A 3 -14.86 -0.45 1.67
C GLY A 3 -14.48 0.51 0.55
N VAL A 4 -13.39 1.23 0.76
CA VAL A 4 -12.96 2.33 -0.09
C VAL A 4 -11.61 2.04 -0.74
N VAL A 5 -11.48 2.43 -2.00
CA VAL A 5 -10.22 2.39 -2.76
C VAL A 5 -9.72 3.82 -2.95
N TYR A 6 -8.48 4.07 -2.53
CA TYR A 6 -7.79 5.35 -2.72
C TYR A 6 -6.71 5.22 -3.77
N TYR A 7 -6.70 6.12 -4.76
CA TYR A 7 -5.71 6.15 -5.83
C TYR A 7 -4.78 7.34 -5.63
N HIS A 8 -3.52 7.07 -5.31
CA HIS A 8 -2.45 8.07 -5.29
C HIS A 8 -1.67 7.97 -6.60
N THR A 9 -2.07 8.75 -7.59
CA THR A 9 -1.49 8.75 -8.94
C THR A 9 -0.82 10.07 -9.27
N SER A 10 0.26 10.00 -10.06
CA SER A 10 0.95 11.15 -10.63
C SER A 10 0.19 11.76 -11.82
N HIS A 11 -0.64 10.95 -12.47
CA HIS A 11 -1.54 11.39 -13.54
C HIS A 11 -2.83 11.95 -12.96
N ASP A 12 -3.25 13.11 -13.47
CA ASP A 12 -4.61 13.63 -13.24
C ASP A 12 -5.59 12.75 -14.02
N MET A 13 -6.16 11.78 -13.31
CA MET A 13 -7.17 10.87 -13.83
C MET A 13 -8.47 11.12 -13.07
N PRO A 14 -9.27 12.13 -13.46
CA PRO A 14 -10.51 12.49 -12.76
C PRO A 14 -11.49 11.31 -12.64
N LEU A 15 -11.43 10.37 -13.58
CA LEU A 15 -12.24 9.14 -13.56
C LEU A 15 -11.85 8.14 -12.46
N LEU A 16 -10.61 8.22 -11.95
CA LEU A 16 -10.09 7.36 -10.87
C LEU A 16 -10.21 8.04 -9.50
N GLN A 17 -10.35 9.36 -9.48
CA GLN A 17 -10.55 10.14 -8.26
C GLN A 17 -12.05 10.15 -7.88
N PRO A 18 -12.37 10.32 -6.59
CA PRO A 18 -13.76 10.57 -6.16
C PRO A 18 -14.33 11.79 -6.90
N ALA A 19 -15.59 11.72 -7.34
CA ALA A 19 -16.22 12.84 -8.04
C ALA A 19 -16.22 14.13 -7.19
N GLU A 20 -15.89 15.27 -7.80
CA GLU A 20 -15.86 16.58 -7.14
C GLU A 20 -17.20 16.86 -6.44
N GLY A 21 -17.15 17.05 -5.12
CA GLY A 21 -18.33 17.21 -4.25
C GLY A 21 -18.56 16.04 -3.27
N CYS A 22 -17.97 14.87 -3.53
CA CYS A 22 -17.85 13.81 -2.53
C CYS A 22 -16.58 14.03 -1.70
N ALA A 23 -16.66 14.95 -0.75
CA ALA A 23 -15.68 15.00 0.31
C ALA A 23 -15.56 13.59 0.93
N GLN A 24 -14.38 12.98 0.85
CA GLN A 24 -13.97 11.80 1.63
C GLN A 24 -14.42 10.39 1.22
N HIS A 25 -14.99 10.14 0.04
CA HIS A 25 -15.43 8.78 -0.30
C HIS A 25 -14.55 8.17 -1.39
N GLY A 26 -13.58 7.34 -1.00
CA GLY A 26 -12.83 6.51 -1.96
C GLY A 26 -13.77 5.63 -2.80
N ARG A 27 -13.26 5.05 -3.88
CA ARG A 27 -14.09 4.25 -4.81
C ARG A 27 -14.58 2.97 -4.15
N SER A 28 -15.69 2.41 -4.61
CA SER A 28 -16.21 1.18 -4.01
C SER A 28 -15.23 0.02 -4.24
N MET A 29 -14.96 -0.81 -3.22
CA MET A 29 -14.19 -2.06 -3.41
C MET A 29 -14.83 -3.01 -4.44
N SER A 30 -16.12 -2.86 -4.75
CA SER A 30 -16.78 -3.61 -5.83
C SER A 30 -16.24 -3.30 -7.22
N GLU A 31 -15.51 -2.20 -7.37
CA GLU A 31 -14.88 -1.77 -8.63
C GLU A 31 -13.51 -2.42 -8.85
N LEU A 32 -12.93 -3.04 -7.81
CA LEU A 32 -11.75 -3.87 -7.99
C LEU A 32 -12.08 -5.06 -8.89
N PRO A 33 -11.10 -5.57 -9.65
CA PRO A 33 -11.31 -6.78 -10.43
C PRO A 33 -11.83 -7.90 -9.53
N SER A 34 -12.93 -8.55 -9.93
CA SER A 34 -13.66 -9.52 -9.10
C SER A 34 -12.81 -10.73 -8.67
N TRP A 35 -11.69 -10.96 -9.35
CA TRP A 35 -10.73 -12.02 -9.02
C TRP A 35 -9.71 -11.64 -7.94
N LEU A 36 -9.53 -10.35 -7.62
CA LEU A 36 -8.42 -9.87 -6.80
C LEU A 36 -8.57 -10.25 -5.33
N LEU A 37 -9.62 -9.77 -4.66
CA LEU A 37 -9.82 -10.02 -3.24
C LEU A 37 -9.94 -11.51 -2.88
N PRO A 38 -10.67 -12.36 -3.65
CA PRO A 38 -10.68 -13.80 -3.41
C PRO A 38 -9.27 -14.40 -3.37
N ARG A 39 -8.39 -14.03 -4.32
CA ARG A 39 -7.01 -14.54 -4.33
C ARG A 39 -6.17 -14.04 -3.16
N VAL A 40 -6.40 -12.82 -2.70
CA VAL A 40 -5.74 -12.30 -1.49
C VAL A 40 -6.21 -13.10 -0.27
N PHE A 41 -7.51 -13.38 -0.15
CA PHE A 41 -8.04 -14.18 0.96
C PHE A 41 -7.54 -15.63 0.93
N ASP A 42 -7.37 -16.21 -0.25
CA ASP A 42 -6.83 -17.58 -0.42
C ASP A 42 -5.40 -17.74 0.10
N THR A 43 -4.66 -16.65 0.34
CA THR A 43 -3.32 -16.69 0.95
C THR A 43 -3.34 -16.97 2.46
N GLY A 44 -4.49 -16.76 3.12
CA GLY A 44 -4.63 -16.89 4.57
C GLY A 44 -4.06 -15.73 5.39
N VAL A 45 -3.56 -14.66 4.75
CA VAL A 45 -3.08 -13.44 5.45
C VAL A 45 -4.20 -12.77 6.25
N PHE A 46 -5.42 -12.78 5.72
CA PHE A 46 -6.60 -12.25 6.39
C PHE A 46 -7.53 -13.39 6.79
N GLY A 47 -7.94 -13.40 8.07
CA GLY A 47 -8.76 -14.48 8.64
C GLY A 47 -10.23 -14.44 8.17
N SER A 48 -10.69 -13.28 7.71
CA SER A 48 -12.02 -13.12 7.14
C SER A 48 -12.08 -12.00 6.08
N PRO A 49 -13.04 -12.07 5.14
CA PRO A 49 -13.24 -11.00 4.15
C PRO A 49 -13.59 -9.63 4.74
N ARG A 50 -13.95 -9.58 6.03
CA ARG A 50 -14.30 -8.34 6.73
C ARG A 50 -13.08 -7.57 7.22
N GLU A 51 -11.91 -8.21 7.27
CA GLU A 51 -10.65 -7.59 7.69
C GLU A 51 -10.11 -6.61 6.65
N VAL A 52 -10.42 -6.82 5.37
CA VAL A 52 -10.09 -5.86 4.31
C VAL A 52 -11.29 -4.97 4.07
N ASN A 53 -11.21 -3.74 4.57
CA ASN A 53 -12.22 -2.70 4.39
C ASN A 53 -11.68 -1.48 3.61
N GLN A 54 -10.40 -1.47 3.27
CA GLN A 54 -9.74 -0.38 2.57
C GLN A 54 -8.64 -0.94 1.66
N VAL A 55 -8.47 -0.30 0.49
CA VAL A 55 -7.36 -0.56 -0.43
C VAL A 55 -6.74 0.77 -0.84
N ALA A 56 -5.41 0.88 -0.75
CA ALA A 56 -4.67 2.00 -1.29
C ALA A 56 -3.88 1.53 -2.52
N ALA A 57 -4.08 2.22 -3.64
CA ALA A 57 -3.35 2.02 -4.88
C ALA A 57 -2.36 3.18 -5.07
N ASN A 58 -1.06 2.89 -4.93
CA ASN A 58 0.00 3.88 -5.09
C ASN A 58 0.70 3.70 -6.43
N GLU A 59 0.84 4.79 -7.18
CA GLU A 59 1.68 4.86 -8.38
C GLU A 59 3.02 5.49 -8.03
N TYR A 60 4.11 4.79 -8.36
CA TYR A 60 5.46 5.32 -8.26
C TYR A 60 6.05 5.43 -9.66
N THR A 61 6.57 6.60 -10.00
CA THR A 61 7.23 6.85 -11.29
C THR A 61 8.72 7.10 -11.07
N HIS A 62 9.56 6.49 -11.91
CA HIS A 62 11.01 6.68 -11.90
C HIS A 62 11.63 6.43 -10.51
N ASN A 63 12.19 7.47 -9.89
CA ASN A 63 12.86 7.44 -8.60
C ASN A 63 11.93 7.84 -7.44
N ALA A 64 10.61 7.89 -7.67
CA ALA A 64 9.65 8.15 -6.62
C ALA A 64 9.65 7.01 -5.60
N GLY A 65 9.42 7.37 -4.34
CA GLY A 65 9.29 6.43 -3.23
C GLY A 65 8.43 7.02 -2.14
N ILE A 66 8.19 6.24 -1.10
CA ILE A 66 7.47 6.67 0.09
C ILE A 66 8.46 6.87 1.23
N SER A 67 8.28 7.93 2.01
CA SER A 67 9.09 8.18 3.20
C SER A 67 8.83 7.10 4.27
N SER A 68 9.84 6.82 5.08
CA SER A 68 9.67 5.94 6.24
C SER A 68 8.58 6.45 7.17
N HIS A 69 7.65 5.57 7.53
CA HIS A 69 6.57 5.82 8.48
C HIS A 69 6.10 4.49 9.08
N VAL A 70 5.30 4.57 10.14
CA VAL A 70 4.56 3.44 10.72
C VAL A 70 3.08 3.77 10.58
N GLU A 71 2.28 2.81 10.13
CA GLU A 71 0.84 2.98 10.02
C GLU A 71 0.19 3.18 11.40
N ASP A 72 -0.84 4.01 11.46
CA ASP A 72 -1.56 4.30 12.70
C ASP A 72 -2.33 3.05 13.16
N THR A 73 -1.91 2.46 14.28
CA THR A 73 -2.51 1.25 14.85
C THR A 73 -3.94 1.44 15.35
N THR A 74 -4.41 2.69 15.45
CA THR A 74 -5.83 2.99 15.74
C THR A 74 -6.69 3.02 14.49
N CYS A 75 -6.08 3.20 13.31
CA CYS A 75 -6.74 3.26 12.01
C CYS A 75 -6.67 1.93 11.26
N PHE A 76 -5.58 1.17 11.42
CA PHE A 76 -5.31 -0.08 10.70
C PHE A 76 -5.34 -1.30 11.61
N GLY A 77 -5.76 -2.44 11.04
CA GLY A 77 -5.76 -3.73 11.73
C GLY A 77 -4.36 -4.34 11.89
N ALA A 78 -4.29 -5.52 12.50
CA ALA A 78 -3.03 -6.22 12.75
C ALA A 78 -2.32 -6.70 11.46
N ASN A 79 -3.09 -6.89 10.38
CA ASN A 79 -2.59 -7.39 9.10
C ASN A 79 -2.65 -6.28 8.05
N LEU A 80 -1.54 -6.11 7.35
CA LEU A 80 -1.41 -5.25 6.18
C LEU A 80 -0.81 -6.12 5.07
N ALA A 81 -1.28 -5.95 3.84
CA ALA A 81 -0.73 -6.65 2.69
C ALA A 81 -0.51 -5.67 1.53
N THR A 82 0.58 -5.85 0.80
CA THR A 82 0.87 -5.06 -0.40
C THR A 82 1.10 -5.96 -1.61
N LEU A 83 0.46 -5.61 -2.72
CA LEU A 83 0.61 -6.29 -4.01
C LEU A 83 1.42 -5.40 -4.94
N SER A 84 2.63 -5.83 -5.30
CA SER A 84 3.49 -5.10 -6.22
C SER A 84 3.16 -5.41 -7.68
N MET A 85 3.13 -4.39 -8.52
CA MET A 85 2.74 -4.50 -9.93
C MET A 85 3.78 -3.84 -10.84
N LEU A 86 3.79 -4.27 -12.10
CA LEU A 86 4.59 -3.72 -13.22
C LEU A 86 6.11 -3.93 -13.10
N GLU A 87 6.77 -3.22 -12.20
CA GLU A 87 8.24 -3.19 -12.08
C GLU A 87 8.69 -3.61 -10.67
N PRO A 88 9.86 -4.28 -10.53
CA PRO A 88 10.38 -4.66 -9.23
C PRO A 88 10.80 -3.43 -8.41
N VAL A 89 10.52 -3.44 -7.12
CA VAL A 89 10.89 -2.36 -6.19
C VAL A 89 11.47 -2.93 -4.90
N GLN A 90 12.37 -2.19 -4.26
CA GLN A 90 12.92 -2.57 -2.96
C GLN A 90 12.14 -1.88 -1.83
N LEU A 91 11.52 -2.66 -0.94
CA LEU A 91 11.04 -2.18 0.35
C LEU A 91 12.20 -2.21 1.36
N THR A 92 12.32 -1.16 2.16
CA THR A 92 13.32 -1.09 3.23
C THR A 92 12.59 -0.93 4.55
N LEU A 93 12.77 -1.90 5.45
CA LEU A 93 12.24 -1.88 6.81
C LEU A 93 13.36 -1.49 7.76
N THR A 94 13.09 -0.50 8.61
CA THR A 94 14.01 0.00 9.62
C THR A 94 13.34 -0.05 10.99
N PRO A 95 14.07 -0.33 12.08
CA PRO A 95 13.51 -0.21 13.43
C PRO A 95 12.95 1.20 13.66
N ALA A 96 11.73 1.31 14.19
CA ALA A 96 11.05 2.59 14.39
C ALA A 96 11.82 3.54 15.34
N GLU A 97 12.60 2.98 16.27
CA GLU A 97 13.40 3.71 17.25
C GLU A 97 14.68 4.32 16.65
N GLN A 98 15.07 3.91 15.44
CA GLN A 98 16.29 4.37 14.80
C GLN A 98 16.02 5.70 14.09
N GLU A 99 16.28 6.82 14.76
CA GLU A 99 16.24 8.13 14.09
C GLU A 99 17.20 8.12 12.90
N LEU A 100 16.69 8.46 11.71
CA LEU A 100 17.48 8.66 10.49
C LEU A 100 18.28 9.98 10.58
N SER A 101 19.11 10.12 11.61
CA SER A 101 20.06 11.22 11.78
C SER A 101 21.29 10.98 10.91
N GLY A 102 21.13 11.11 9.60
CA GLY A 102 22.26 11.02 8.66
C GLY A 102 21.86 10.76 7.22
N ARG A 103 21.75 11.81 6.42
CA ARG A 103 21.59 11.75 4.95
C ARG A 103 22.89 11.34 4.23
N SER A 104 23.75 10.51 4.82
CA SER A 104 25.04 10.15 4.18
C SER A 104 24.86 9.18 3.02
N GLY A 105 23.65 8.62 2.81
CA GLY A 105 23.37 7.71 1.71
C GLY A 105 24.07 6.35 1.82
N VAL A 106 24.72 6.08 2.97
CA VAL A 106 25.42 4.83 3.25
C VAL A 106 24.59 4.03 4.25
N ASP A 107 24.39 2.75 3.92
CA ASP A 107 23.62 1.78 4.70
C ASP A 107 24.39 1.42 5.98
N HIS A 108 23.98 2.01 7.10
CA HIS A 108 24.66 1.88 8.41
C HIS A 108 23.80 1.21 9.48
N GLY A 109 22.60 0.71 9.14
CA GLY A 109 21.60 0.25 10.10
C GLY A 109 21.23 -1.24 10.01
N ASN A 110 20.44 -1.71 10.98
CA ASN A 110 19.80 -3.04 10.97
C ASN A 110 18.58 -3.00 10.04
N TRP A 111 18.83 -2.80 8.74
CA TRP A 111 17.75 -2.66 7.76
C TRP A 111 17.45 -4.02 7.12
N VAL A 112 16.17 -4.31 6.95
CA VAL A 112 15.72 -5.44 6.14
C VAL A 112 15.29 -4.90 4.79
N LYS A 113 16.00 -5.32 3.74
CA LYS A 113 15.67 -4.98 2.35
C LYS A 113 14.94 -6.15 1.72
N VAL A 114 13.72 -5.92 1.27
CA VAL A 114 12.87 -6.91 0.62
C VAL A 114 12.72 -6.51 -0.83
N LEU A 115 13.13 -7.38 -1.76
CA LEU A 115 12.85 -7.22 -3.17
C LEU A 115 11.41 -7.64 -3.44
N LEU A 116 10.59 -6.71 -3.90
CA LEU A 116 9.20 -6.93 -4.30
C LEU A 116 9.14 -7.03 -5.82
N GLU A 117 9.16 -8.26 -6.34
CA GLU A 117 9.02 -8.53 -7.77
C GLU A 117 7.58 -8.25 -8.26
N PRO A 118 7.37 -8.01 -9.56
CA PRO A 118 6.02 -7.89 -10.08
C PRO A 118 5.18 -9.13 -9.73
N ARG A 119 3.97 -8.89 -9.19
CA ARG A 119 3.01 -9.89 -8.70
C ARG A 119 3.37 -10.52 -7.35
N SER A 120 4.37 -10.00 -6.63
CA SER A 120 4.63 -10.40 -5.25
C SER A 120 3.56 -9.86 -4.31
N LEU A 121 3.13 -10.68 -3.35
CA LEU A 121 2.37 -10.27 -2.18
C LEU A 121 3.32 -10.30 -0.97
N LEU A 122 3.40 -9.18 -0.25
CA LEU A 122 4.04 -9.10 1.08
C LEU A 122 2.98 -8.87 2.14
#